data_AF-A0A8X8YSI3-F1
#
_entry.id   AF-A0A8X8YSI3-F1
#
_cell.length_a   1.000
_cell.length_b   1.000
_cell.length_c   1.000
_cell.angle_alpha   90.00
_cell.angle_beta   90.00
_cell.angle_gamma   90.00
#
_symmetry.space_group_name_H-M   'P 1'
#
loop_
_entity.id
_entity.type
_entity.pdbx_description
1 polymer ?
#
loop_
_entity_poly.entity_id
_entity_poly.type
_entity_poly.pdbx_seq_one_letter_code
_entity_poly.pdbx_strand_id
1 'polypeptide(L)'
;MTTATTTKPSYYAICENSNLASFCQVCVNYRVCCLIAETDVCLVRSLIRLDDYNSDLRLLKSKRDALYSRLAQALVAKGKADDQHNWRDLQNEKLARLRGKLRLRKQQVSQGKAKIENKSHDQKVKYELLESAMNLVEKIRTQQIEKYYPNLICTQSLGLMAITSKRLHKQSVIIKQIFKLFPQRRVHIDGERKDGYGGPYATICNARLPRGLDPHSVPPKNLAPH
;
A
#
# COMPACT_ATOMS: atom_id res chain seq x y z
N MET A 1 20.49 -86.81 43.52
CA MET A 1 19.61 -86.73 44.71
C MET A 1 18.18 -86.62 44.23
N THR A 2 17.46 -87.73 44.29
CA THR A 2 16.09 -87.93 43.83
C THR A 2 15.11 -87.37 44.86
N THR A 3 14.46 -86.24 44.55
CA THR A 3 13.39 -85.69 45.38
C THR A 3 12.04 -86.21 44.91
N ALA A 4 11.36 -86.95 45.79
CA ALA A 4 10.11 -87.64 45.54
C ALA A 4 8.97 -86.70 45.13
N THR A 5 8.32 -87.01 44.01
CA THR A 5 7.02 -86.47 43.63
C THR A 5 5.93 -87.17 44.43
N THR A 6 5.32 -86.48 45.38
CA THR A 6 4.09 -86.91 46.05
C THR A 6 2.89 -86.69 45.13
N THR A 7 2.49 -87.74 44.42
CA THR A 7 1.20 -87.85 43.73
C THR A 7 0.06 -87.80 44.75
N LYS A 8 -0.72 -86.72 44.75
CA LYS A 8 -2.00 -86.65 45.46
C LYS A 8 -3.04 -87.50 44.70
N PRO A 9 -3.82 -88.35 45.39
CA PRO A 9 -4.85 -89.15 44.71
C PRO A 9 -6.00 -88.23 44.26
N SER A 10 -6.24 -88.20 42.94
CA SER A 10 -7.41 -87.56 42.33
C SER A 10 -8.65 -88.42 42.57
N TYR A 11 -9.63 -87.89 43.31
CA TYR A 11 -10.91 -88.54 43.62
C TYR A 11 -12.13 -87.74 43.12
N TYR A 12 -11.95 -86.90 42.09
CA TYR A 12 -13.04 -86.11 41.52
C TYR A 12 -13.46 -86.70 40.17
N ALA A 13 -14.49 -87.55 40.19
CA ALA A 13 -15.28 -87.83 39.01
C ALA A 13 -16.57 -86.98 39.11
N ILE A 14 -16.64 -85.89 38.35
CA ILE A 14 -17.90 -85.22 38.07
C ILE A 14 -18.55 -86.00 36.92
N CYS A 15 -19.80 -86.41 37.10
CA CYS A 15 -20.58 -87.09 36.07
C CYS A 15 -20.97 -86.07 34.99
N GLU A 16 -20.14 -85.93 33.96
CA GLU A 16 -20.54 -85.28 32.72
C GLU A 16 -21.48 -86.21 31.94
N ASN A 17 -22.61 -85.66 31.47
CA ASN A 17 -23.82 -86.32 30.92
C ASN A 17 -24.80 -86.80 32.01
N SER A 18 -26.00 -86.24 32.14
CA SER A 18 -27.04 -86.25 31.09
C SER A 18 -28.18 -85.29 31.44
N ASN A 19 -28.80 -84.66 30.44
CA ASN A 19 -29.99 -83.80 30.54
C ASN A 19 -31.29 -84.57 30.84
N LEU A 20 -31.26 -85.57 31.73
CA LEU A 20 -32.41 -86.33 32.23
C LEU A 20 -32.18 -86.62 33.71
N ALA A 21 -33.24 -86.60 34.51
CA ALA A 21 -33.19 -86.86 35.96
C ALA A 21 -32.90 -88.35 36.25
N SER A 22 -31.67 -88.80 35.99
CA SER A 22 -31.18 -90.11 36.37
C SER A 22 -29.93 -89.94 37.24
N PHE A 23 -30.09 -90.17 38.54
CA PHE A 23 -28.99 -90.21 39.49
C PHE A 23 -28.17 -91.49 39.27
N CYS A 24 -26.85 -91.39 39.09
CA CYS A 24 -26.01 -92.58 38.87
C CYS A 24 -25.87 -93.44 40.14
N GLN A 25 -25.61 -94.74 39.97
CA GLN A 25 -25.47 -95.73 41.06
C GLN A 25 -24.47 -95.29 42.15
N VAL A 26 -23.41 -94.57 41.76
CA VAL A 26 -22.41 -94.03 42.69
C VAL A 26 -23.00 -92.91 43.56
N CYS A 27 -23.85 -92.04 42.99
CA CYS A 27 -24.55 -90.99 43.72
C CYS A 27 -25.68 -91.53 44.61
N VAL A 28 -26.36 -92.59 44.18
CA VAL A 28 -27.37 -93.30 44.98
C VAL A 28 -26.72 -93.99 46.18
N ASN A 29 -25.60 -94.69 45.99
CA ASN A 29 -24.83 -95.27 47.09
C ASN A 29 -24.19 -94.22 48.00
N TYR A 30 -23.84 -93.04 47.48
CA TYR A 30 -23.30 -91.94 48.30
C TYR A 30 -24.36 -91.31 49.23
N ARG A 31 -25.62 -91.21 48.79
CA ARG A 31 -26.73 -90.82 49.69
C ARG A 31 -27.09 -91.91 50.68
N VAL A 32 -27.03 -93.18 50.28
CA VAL A 32 -27.35 -94.33 51.14
C VAL A 32 -26.26 -94.60 52.18
N CYS A 33 -24.97 -94.40 51.89
CA CYS A 33 -23.91 -94.44 52.90
C CYS A 33 -24.08 -93.38 53.99
N CYS A 34 -24.71 -92.23 53.68
CA CYS A 34 -25.02 -91.21 54.68
C CYS A 34 -26.26 -91.50 55.54
N LEU A 35 -27.03 -92.53 55.19
CA LEU A 35 -28.15 -93.02 56.01
C LEU A 35 -27.74 -94.17 56.95
N ILE A 36 -26.56 -94.77 56.76
CA ILE A 36 -26.12 -95.98 57.48
C ILE A 36 -24.83 -95.76 58.30
N ALA A 37 -23.99 -94.78 57.94
CA ALA A 37 -22.88 -94.35 58.80
C ALA A 37 -23.35 -93.22 59.74
N GLU A 38 -22.86 -93.22 60.99
CA GLU A 38 -23.07 -92.17 61.98
C GLU A 38 -23.09 -90.78 61.32
N THR A 39 -24.17 -90.03 61.57
CA THR A 39 -24.59 -88.82 60.87
C THR A 39 -23.52 -87.73 60.75
N ASP A 40 -22.46 -87.80 61.55
CA ASP A 40 -21.39 -86.80 61.64
C ASP A 40 -20.37 -86.87 60.49
N VAL A 41 -20.04 -88.05 59.96
CA VAL A 41 -18.96 -88.17 58.94
C VAL A 41 -19.38 -87.63 57.57
N CYS A 42 -20.63 -87.84 57.17
CA CYS A 42 -21.16 -87.31 55.91
C CYS A 42 -21.40 -85.79 55.96
N LEU A 43 -21.79 -85.27 57.12
CA LEU A 43 -22.07 -83.84 57.32
C LEU A 43 -20.77 -83.03 57.29
N VAL A 44 -19.69 -83.53 57.89
CA VAL A 44 -18.36 -82.90 57.82
C VAL A 44 -17.85 -82.85 56.37
N ARG A 45 -18.03 -83.92 55.58
CA ARG A 45 -17.55 -83.96 54.20
C ARG A 45 -18.34 -83.07 53.23
N SER A 46 -19.64 -82.87 53.46
CA SER A 46 -20.42 -81.91 52.68
C SER A 46 -20.08 -80.47 53.06
N LEU A 47 -19.78 -80.19 54.34
CA LEU A 47 -19.31 -78.89 54.81
C LEU A 47 -17.97 -78.50 54.17
N ILE A 48 -17.01 -79.43 54.10
CA ILE A 48 -15.70 -79.21 53.46
C ILE A 48 -15.88 -78.87 51.97
N ARG A 49 -16.73 -79.59 51.24
CA ARG A 49 -17.00 -79.28 49.82
C ARG A 49 -17.64 -77.90 49.63
N LEU A 50 -18.48 -77.47 50.57
CA LEU A 50 -19.10 -76.15 50.52
C LEU A 50 -18.08 -75.04 50.79
N ASP A 51 -17.13 -75.27 51.68
CA ASP A 51 -16.04 -74.33 51.97
C ASP A 51 -15.04 -74.20 50.81
N ASP A 52 -14.68 -75.32 50.17
CA ASP A 52 -13.88 -75.33 48.94
C ASP A 52 -14.56 -74.52 47.83
N TYR A 53 -15.85 -74.76 47.60
CA TYR A 53 -16.64 -74.03 46.59
C TYR A 53 -16.77 -72.53 46.91
N ASN A 54 -16.97 -72.19 48.19
CA ASN A 54 -17.02 -70.80 48.64
C ASN A 54 -15.66 -70.10 48.45
N SER A 55 -14.57 -70.81 48.70
CA SER A 55 -13.20 -70.33 48.47
C SER A 55 -12.94 -70.06 46.98
N ASP A 56 -13.35 -70.98 46.11
CA ASP A 56 -13.26 -70.81 44.66
C ASP A 56 -14.11 -69.63 44.16
N LEU A 57 -15.34 -69.48 44.66
CA LEU A 57 -16.19 -68.33 44.34
C LEU A 57 -15.57 -67.00 44.78
N ARG A 58 -14.95 -66.95 45.96
CA ARG A 58 -14.23 -65.76 46.45
C ARG A 58 -13.03 -65.44 45.58
N LEU A 59 -12.28 -66.45 45.12
CA LEU A 59 -11.16 -66.29 44.21
C LEU A 59 -11.61 -65.79 42.83
N LEU A 60 -12.68 -66.35 42.28
CA LEU A 60 -13.24 -65.89 41.00
C LEU A 60 -13.77 -64.46 41.09
N LYS A 61 -14.44 -64.13 42.20
CA LYS A 61 -14.90 -62.77 42.48
C LYS A 61 -13.73 -61.79 42.54
N SER A 62 -12.66 -62.09 43.27
CA SER A 62 -11.49 -61.20 43.37
C SER A 62 -10.77 -61.03 42.03
N LYS A 63 -10.62 -62.11 41.25
CA LYS A 63 -10.08 -62.05 39.88
C LYS A 63 -10.92 -61.16 38.98
N ARG A 64 -12.24 -61.34 39.00
CA ARG A 64 -13.18 -60.53 38.22
C ARG A 64 -13.10 -59.06 38.62
N ASP A 65 -13.12 -58.76 39.91
CA ASP A 65 -13.08 -57.40 40.42
C ASP A 65 -11.74 -56.72 40.04
N ALA A 66 -10.61 -57.45 40.12
CA ALA A 66 -9.31 -56.98 39.65
C ALA A 66 -9.28 -56.69 38.14
N LEU A 67 -9.89 -57.55 37.33
CA LEU A 67 -10.01 -57.32 35.88
C LEU A 67 -10.87 -56.10 35.56
N TYR A 68 -12.00 -55.91 36.24
CA TYR A 68 -12.83 -54.71 36.09
C TYR A 68 -12.09 -53.44 36.49
N SER A 69 -11.36 -53.45 37.62
CA SER A 69 -10.55 -52.31 38.03
C SER A 69 -9.47 -51.98 36.99
N ARG A 70 -8.80 -52.99 36.44
CA ARG A 70 -7.78 -52.79 35.40
C ARG A 70 -8.38 -52.26 34.10
N LEU A 71 -9.53 -52.78 33.69
CA LEU A 71 -10.25 -52.30 32.51
C LEU A 71 -10.70 -50.85 32.69
N ALA A 72 -11.25 -50.50 33.86
CA ALA A 72 -11.68 -49.13 34.17
C ALA A 72 -10.50 -48.15 34.09
N GLN A 73 -9.35 -48.51 34.67
CA GLN A 73 -8.13 -47.69 34.58
C GLN A 73 -7.64 -47.53 33.13
N ALA A 74 -7.64 -48.61 32.35
CA ALA A 74 -7.22 -48.58 30.95
C ALA A 74 -8.16 -47.70 30.09
N LEU A 75 -9.47 -47.75 30.32
CA LEU A 75 -10.45 -46.92 29.62
C LEU A 75 -10.27 -45.44 29.96
N VAL A 76 -10.03 -45.09 31.24
CA VAL A 76 -9.75 -43.71 31.65
C VAL A 76 -8.44 -43.21 31.03
N ALA A 77 -7.39 -44.02 31.02
CA ALA A 77 -6.11 -43.65 30.41
C ALA A 77 -6.26 -43.42 28.89
N LYS A 78 -7.02 -44.28 28.21
CA LYS A 78 -7.32 -44.12 26.78
C LYS A 78 -8.11 -42.84 26.54
N GLY A 79 -9.17 -42.57 27.30
CA GLY A 79 -9.96 -41.34 27.16
C GLY A 79 -9.11 -40.08 27.28
N LYS A 80 -8.21 -40.03 28.27
CA LYS A 80 -7.26 -38.91 28.43
C LYS A 80 -6.31 -38.77 27.25
N ALA A 81 -5.83 -39.88 26.69
CA ALA A 81 -4.94 -39.86 25.53
C ALA A 81 -5.68 -39.38 24.27
N ASP A 82 -6.91 -39.85 24.06
CA ASP A 82 -7.77 -39.44 22.95
C ASP A 82 -8.12 -37.94 23.05
N ASP A 83 -8.47 -37.44 24.24
CA ASP A 83 -8.70 -36.02 24.49
C ASP A 83 -7.47 -35.17 24.16
N GLN A 84 -6.28 -35.62 24.58
CA GLN A 84 -5.03 -34.93 24.28
C GLN A 84 -4.73 -34.93 22.78
N HIS A 85 -4.98 -36.04 22.09
CA HIS A 85 -4.78 -36.14 20.64
C HIS A 85 -5.75 -35.22 19.89
N ASN A 86 -7.04 -35.28 20.21
CA ASN A 86 -8.07 -34.44 19.62
C ASN A 86 -7.79 -32.95 19.84
N TRP A 87 -7.30 -32.57 21.02
CA TRP A 87 -6.87 -31.19 21.27
C TRP A 87 -5.74 -30.76 20.33
N ARG A 88 -4.71 -31.60 20.14
CA ARG A 88 -3.59 -31.28 19.23
C ARG A 88 -4.08 -31.15 17.78
N ASP A 89 -4.95 -32.03 17.34
CA ASP A 89 -5.49 -32.01 15.98
C ASP A 89 -6.32 -30.75 15.73
N LEU A 90 -7.17 -30.37 16.67
CA LEU A 90 -7.94 -29.13 16.59
C LEU A 90 -7.02 -27.89 16.53
N GLN A 91 -5.95 -27.86 17.32
CA GLN A 91 -4.98 -26.74 17.26
C GLN A 91 -4.23 -26.73 15.92
N ASN A 92 -3.80 -27.88 15.43
CA ASN A 92 -3.11 -28.00 14.15
C ASN A 92 -4.00 -27.57 12.99
N GLU A 93 -5.28 -27.93 13.02
CA GLU A 93 -6.25 -27.51 12.02
C GLU A 93 -6.47 -25.98 12.06
N LYS A 94 -6.62 -25.38 13.25
CA LYS A 94 -6.69 -23.92 13.41
C LYS A 94 -5.45 -23.23 12.85
N LEU A 95 -4.25 -23.74 13.17
CA LEU A 95 -2.99 -23.22 12.65
C LEU A 95 -2.90 -23.35 11.12
N ALA A 96 -3.32 -24.48 10.55
CA ALA A 96 -3.35 -24.70 9.11
C ALA A 96 -4.28 -23.69 8.41
N ARG A 97 -5.49 -23.47 8.94
CA ARG A 97 -6.43 -22.46 8.43
C ARG A 97 -5.84 -21.05 8.49
N LEU A 98 -5.21 -20.68 9.61
CA LEU A 98 -4.58 -19.36 9.77
C LEU A 98 -3.40 -19.18 8.80
N ARG A 99 -2.54 -20.19 8.64
CA ARG A 99 -1.44 -20.18 7.66
C ARG A 99 -1.96 -20.03 6.23
N GLY A 100 -3.05 -20.73 5.88
CA GLY A 100 -3.72 -20.59 4.58
C GLY A 100 -4.23 -19.16 4.34
N LYS A 101 -4.95 -18.58 5.30
CA LYS A 101 -5.43 -17.19 5.24
C LYS A 101 -4.28 -16.19 5.12
N LEU A 102 -3.18 -16.40 5.85
CA LEU A 102 -2.00 -15.55 5.78
C LEU A 102 -1.34 -15.59 4.39
N ARG A 103 -1.19 -16.79 3.81
CA ARG A 103 -0.64 -16.95 2.44
C ARG A 103 -1.50 -16.21 1.42
N LEU A 104 -2.82 -16.37 1.48
CA LEU A 104 -3.76 -15.68 0.58
C LEU A 104 -3.63 -14.15 0.70
N ARG A 105 -3.64 -13.62 1.94
CA ARG A 105 -3.48 -12.17 2.16
C ARG A 105 -2.13 -11.65 1.67
N LYS A 106 -1.04 -12.40 1.90
CA LYS A 106 0.29 -12.04 1.39
C LYS A 106 0.30 -11.96 -0.13
N GLN A 107 -0.32 -12.92 -0.81
CA GLN A 107 -0.45 -12.92 -2.27
C GLN A 107 -1.26 -11.72 -2.76
N GLN A 108 -2.42 -11.44 -2.14
CA GLN A 108 -3.24 -10.27 -2.49
C GLN A 108 -2.47 -8.95 -2.32
N VAL A 109 -1.72 -8.80 -1.22
CA VAL A 109 -0.87 -7.62 -0.99
C VAL A 109 0.21 -7.51 -2.06
N SER A 110 0.91 -8.60 -2.39
CA SER A 110 1.94 -8.59 -3.44
C SER A 110 1.36 -8.22 -4.81
N GLN A 111 0.18 -8.75 -5.16
CA GLN A 111 -0.50 -8.42 -6.40
C GLN A 111 -0.96 -6.95 -6.41
N GLY A 112 -1.47 -6.44 -5.30
CA GLY A 112 -1.84 -5.04 -5.15
C GLY A 112 -0.64 -4.10 -5.32
N LYS A 113 0.50 -4.42 -4.69
CA LYS A 113 1.75 -3.66 -4.84
C LYS A 113 2.21 -3.61 -6.30
N ALA A 114 2.27 -4.76 -6.98
CA ALA A 114 2.64 -4.81 -8.39
C ALA A 114 1.70 -3.98 -9.28
N LYS A 115 0.39 -4.01 -9.02
CA LYS A 115 -0.59 -3.19 -9.74
C LYS A 115 -0.36 -1.69 -9.53
N ILE A 116 -0.07 -1.26 -8.30
CA ILE A 116 0.22 0.14 -7.97
C ILE A 116 1.51 0.59 -8.66
N GLU A 117 2.56 -0.21 -8.57
CA GLU A 117 3.85 0.08 -9.18
C GLU A 117 3.75 0.22 -10.70
N ASN A 118 3.03 -0.68 -11.37
CA ASN A 118 2.79 -0.59 -12.82
C ASN A 118 2.04 0.69 -13.20
N LYS A 119 0.98 1.03 -12.46
CA LYS A 119 0.22 2.28 -12.70
C LYS A 119 1.06 3.52 -12.44
N SER A 120 1.91 3.50 -11.41
CA SER A 120 2.82 4.60 -11.09
C SER A 120 3.87 4.80 -12.19
N HIS A 121 4.44 3.71 -12.73
CA HIS A 121 5.35 3.79 -13.87
C HIS A 121 4.67 4.34 -15.12
N ASP A 122 3.49 3.83 -15.48
CA ASP A 122 2.71 4.33 -16.63
C ASP A 122 2.37 5.83 -16.48
N GLN A 123 1.96 6.25 -15.29
CA GLN A 123 1.68 7.64 -15.00
C GLN A 123 2.95 8.52 -15.10
N LYS A 124 4.09 8.04 -14.62
CA LYS A 124 5.38 8.75 -14.74
C LYS A 124 5.75 8.97 -16.21
N VAL A 125 5.64 7.93 -17.05
CA VAL A 125 5.91 8.02 -18.49
C VAL A 125 5.00 9.06 -19.16
N LYS A 126 3.71 9.08 -18.81
CA LYS A 126 2.75 10.07 -19.33
C LYS A 126 3.11 11.50 -18.93
N TYR A 127 3.56 11.72 -17.70
CA TYR A 127 4.02 13.03 -17.25
C TYR A 127 5.29 13.48 -17.97
N GLU A 128 6.27 12.59 -18.16
CA GLU A 128 7.50 12.89 -18.90
C GLU A 128 7.22 13.28 -20.36
N LEU A 129 6.25 12.59 -21.00
CA LEU A 129 5.79 12.94 -22.34
C LEU A 129 5.10 14.32 -22.37
N LEU A 130 4.22 14.59 -21.40
CA LEU A 130 3.52 15.87 -21.28
C LEU A 130 4.50 17.02 -21.07
N GLU A 131 5.48 16.84 -20.19
CA GLU A 131 6.54 17.81 -19.91
C GLU A 131 7.35 18.09 -21.17
N SER A 132 7.69 17.05 -21.94
CA SER A 132 8.39 17.21 -23.23
C SER A 132 7.56 18.02 -24.24
N ALA A 133 6.25 17.76 -24.32
CA ALA A 133 5.35 18.50 -25.20
C ALA A 133 5.20 19.97 -24.78
N MET A 134 5.09 20.25 -23.48
CA MET A 134 5.06 21.61 -22.94
C MET A 134 6.33 22.37 -23.26
N ASN A 135 7.50 21.75 -23.05
CA ASN A 135 8.78 22.35 -23.38
C ASN A 135 8.92 22.66 -24.89
N LEU A 136 8.39 21.80 -25.76
CA LEU A 136 8.35 22.07 -27.20
C LEU A 136 7.45 23.26 -27.54
N VAL A 137 6.25 23.32 -26.96
CA VAL A 137 5.32 24.44 -27.18
C VAL A 137 5.93 25.76 -26.71
N GLU A 138 6.56 25.78 -25.55
CA GLU A 138 7.21 26.99 -25.03
C GLU A 138 8.36 27.43 -25.94
N LYS A 139 9.17 26.50 -26.46
CA LYS A 139 10.20 26.81 -27.46
C LYS A 139 9.62 27.39 -28.75
N ILE A 140 8.52 26.83 -29.27
CA ILE A 140 7.88 27.37 -30.48
C ILE A 140 7.35 28.78 -30.20
N ARG A 141 6.75 28.99 -29.04
CA ARG A 141 6.22 30.29 -28.63
C ARG A 141 7.32 31.35 -28.54
N THR A 142 8.44 31.04 -27.88
CA THR A 142 9.57 31.98 -27.77
C THR A 142 10.16 32.30 -29.14
N GLN A 143 10.38 31.30 -30.00
CA GLN A 143 10.86 31.49 -31.37
C GLN A 143 9.91 32.35 -32.21
N GLN A 144 8.59 32.18 -32.07
CA GLN A 144 7.63 33.04 -32.75
C GLN A 144 7.73 34.48 -32.26
N ILE A 145 7.79 34.70 -30.94
CA ILE A 145 7.93 36.04 -30.38
C ILE A 145 9.22 36.71 -30.90
N GLU A 146 10.36 36.02 -30.84
CA GLU A 146 11.63 36.52 -31.35
C GLU A 146 11.58 36.86 -32.85
N LYS A 147 10.86 36.06 -33.65
CA LYS A 147 10.73 36.29 -35.09
C LYS A 147 9.84 37.48 -35.43
N TYR A 148 8.71 37.64 -34.75
CA TYR A 148 7.67 38.60 -35.16
C TYR A 148 7.77 39.95 -34.44
N TYR A 149 8.25 39.99 -33.20
CA TYR A 149 8.25 41.22 -32.39
C TYR A 149 9.20 42.31 -32.93
N PRO A 150 10.43 42.00 -33.39
CA PRO A 150 11.31 43.01 -34.00
C PRO A 150 10.73 43.61 -35.28
N ASN A 151 10.07 42.78 -36.09
CA ASN A 151 9.42 43.22 -37.32
C ASN A 151 8.26 44.17 -37.04
N LEU A 152 7.48 43.92 -35.98
CA LEU A 152 6.40 44.80 -35.55
C LEU A 152 6.94 46.17 -35.11
N ILE A 153 7.97 46.19 -34.24
CA ILE A 153 8.59 47.43 -33.77
C ILE A 153 9.17 48.21 -34.97
N CYS A 154 9.94 47.54 -35.83
CA CYS A 154 10.55 48.16 -37.01
C CYS A 154 9.49 48.80 -37.92
N THR A 155 8.42 48.07 -38.22
CA THR A 155 7.33 48.56 -39.08
C THR A 155 6.65 49.78 -38.46
N GLN A 156 6.40 49.75 -37.15
CA GLN A 156 5.79 50.88 -36.44
C GLN A 156 6.72 52.10 -36.42
N SER A 157 8.02 51.91 -36.16
CA SER A 157 9.03 52.96 -36.20
C SER A 157 9.14 53.60 -37.59
N LEU A 158 9.16 52.80 -38.66
CA LEU A 158 9.18 53.29 -40.05
C LEU A 158 7.92 54.10 -40.37
N GLY A 159 6.75 53.68 -39.91
CA GLY A 159 5.51 54.45 -40.06
C GLY A 159 5.58 55.83 -39.39
N LEU A 160 6.07 55.89 -38.16
CA LEU A 160 6.28 57.15 -37.43
C LEU A 160 7.29 58.06 -38.14
N MET A 161 8.37 57.49 -38.69
CA MET A 161 9.36 58.22 -39.48
C MET A 161 8.75 58.80 -40.76
N ALA A 162 7.93 58.03 -41.49
CA ALA A 162 7.25 58.50 -42.70
C ALA A 162 6.29 59.67 -42.41
N ILE A 163 5.51 59.57 -41.33
CA ILE A 163 4.61 60.65 -40.88
C ILE A 163 5.42 61.91 -40.52
N THR A 164 6.50 61.75 -39.76
CA THR A 164 7.37 62.85 -39.34
C THR A 164 8.04 63.52 -40.52
N SER A 165 8.57 62.73 -41.47
CA SER A 165 9.16 63.23 -42.71
C SER A 165 8.16 64.03 -43.54
N LYS A 166 6.93 63.52 -43.73
CA LYS A 166 5.85 64.24 -44.43
C LYS A 166 5.50 65.57 -43.75
N ARG A 167 5.47 65.61 -42.42
CA ARG A 167 5.25 66.83 -41.64
C ARG A 167 6.40 67.84 -41.84
N LEU A 168 7.64 67.41 -41.68
CA LEU A 168 8.83 68.26 -41.87
C LEU A 168 8.91 68.80 -43.30
N HIS A 169 8.59 67.98 -44.31
CA HIS A 169 8.53 68.41 -45.69
C HIS A 169 7.50 69.52 -45.90
N LYS A 170 6.26 69.33 -45.41
CA LYS A 170 5.22 70.38 -45.47
C LYS A 170 5.66 71.67 -44.77
N GLN A 171 6.26 71.57 -43.59
CA GLN A 171 6.81 72.72 -42.87
C GLN A 171 7.91 73.42 -43.68
N SER A 172 8.83 72.66 -44.30
CA SER A 172 9.88 73.22 -45.15
C SER A 172 9.33 73.95 -46.36
N VAL A 173 8.31 73.39 -47.03
CA VAL A 173 7.64 74.05 -48.16
C VAL A 173 7.01 75.37 -47.73
N ILE A 174 6.29 75.38 -46.61
CA ILE A 174 5.69 76.61 -46.06
C ILE A 174 6.77 77.63 -45.70
N ILE A 175 7.84 77.22 -45.02
CA ILE A 175 8.97 78.09 -44.68
C ILE A 175 9.61 78.68 -45.94
N LYS A 176 9.82 77.88 -46.99
CA LYS A 176 10.33 78.37 -48.28
C LYS A 176 9.38 79.38 -48.93
N GLN A 177 8.07 79.19 -48.82
CA GLN A 177 7.08 80.16 -49.31
C GLN A 177 7.11 81.46 -48.49
N ILE A 178 7.22 81.37 -47.16
CA ILE A 178 7.40 82.53 -46.28
C ILE A 178 8.66 83.30 -46.69
N PHE A 179 9.79 82.63 -46.92
CA PHE A 179 11.01 83.29 -47.36
C PHE A 179 10.92 83.92 -48.76
N LYS A 180 10.00 83.46 -49.63
CA LYS A 180 9.72 84.14 -50.91
C LYS A 180 8.95 85.45 -50.70
N LEU A 181 7.95 85.44 -49.81
CA LEU A 181 7.14 86.62 -49.50
C LEU A 181 7.92 87.64 -48.67
N PHE A 182 8.81 87.16 -47.80
CA PHE A 182 9.62 87.96 -46.90
C PHE A 182 11.09 87.57 -47.07
N PRO A 183 11.79 88.09 -48.11
CA PRO A 183 13.16 87.71 -48.41
C PRO A 183 14.12 88.01 -47.26
N GLN A 184 14.79 86.98 -46.77
CA GLN A 184 15.85 87.14 -45.78
C GLN A 184 17.09 87.72 -46.46
N ARG A 185 17.50 88.93 -46.08
CA ARG A 185 18.70 89.61 -46.58
C ARG A 185 19.79 89.56 -45.53
N ARG A 186 21.04 89.32 -45.96
CA ARG A 186 22.21 89.58 -45.11
C ARG A 186 22.63 91.01 -45.33
N VAL A 187 22.44 91.85 -44.33
CA VAL A 187 22.86 93.26 -44.40
C VAL A 187 24.18 93.39 -43.67
N HIS A 188 25.22 93.80 -44.40
CA HIS A 188 26.47 94.27 -43.83
C HIS A 188 26.28 95.76 -43.56
N ILE A 189 26.38 96.16 -42.29
CA ILE A 189 26.24 97.57 -41.91
C ILE A 189 27.64 98.11 -41.80
N ASP A 190 28.05 98.89 -42.80
CA ASP A 190 29.31 99.63 -42.79
C ASP A 190 29.06 100.94 -42.03
N GLY A 191 29.31 100.93 -40.72
CA GLY A 191 29.11 102.08 -39.84
C GLY A 191 29.14 101.71 -38.37
N GLU A 192 29.95 102.43 -37.60
CA GLU A 192 30.15 102.25 -36.15
C GLU A 192 28.82 102.20 -35.37
N ARG A 193 28.60 101.11 -34.62
CA ARG A 193 27.53 101.03 -33.60
C ARG A 193 27.96 100.25 -32.37
N LYS A 194 27.33 100.63 -31.24
CA LYS A 194 27.71 100.40 -29.84
C LYS A 194 27.50 98.97 -29.28
N ASP A 195 27.43 97.96 -30.15
CA ASP A 195 26.93 96.63 -29.77
C ASP A 195 28.03 95.55 -29.87
N GLY A 196 29.29 95.93 -30.15
CA GLY A 196 30.46 95.06 -30.05
C GLY A 196 30.60 93.94 -31.11
N TYR A 197 29.73 93.87 -32.12
CA TYR A 197 29.80 92.85 -33.18
C TYR A 197 29.62 93.42 -34.59
N GLY A 198 30.65 93.25 -35.43
CA GLY A 198 30.72 93.72 -36.83
C GLY A 198 30.39 92.67 -37.90
N GLY A 199 29.85 91.51 -37.54
CA GLY A 199 29.47 90.49 -38.52
C GLY A 199 28.09 90.74 -39.17
N PRO A 200 27.80 90.11 -40.32
CA PRO A 200 26.54 90.31 -41.05
C PRO A 200 25.32 89.84 -40.25
N TYR A 201 24.23 90.61 -40.34
CA TYR A 201 22.94 90.31 -39.70
C TYR A 201 21.93 89.81 -40.73
N ALA A 202 21.04 88.90 -40.31
CA ALA A 202 19.89 88.52 -41.09
C ALA A 202 18.71 89.49 -40.84
N THR A 203 18.11 90.01 -41.90
CA THR A 203 16.87 90.80 -41.85
C THR A 203 15.79 90.17 -42.70
N ILE A 204 14.53 90.31 -42.30
CA ILE A 204 13.34 89.95 -43.08
C ILE A 204 12.44 91.19 -43.10
N CYS A 205 12.07 91.68 -44.29
CA CYS A 205 11.31 92.94 -44.44
C CYS A 205 11.86 94.10 -43.58
N ASN A 206 13.20 94.25 -43.58
CA ASN A 206 13.96 95.23 -42.80
C ASN A 206 13.91 95.08 -41.26
N ALA A 207 13.17 94.11 -40.73
CA ALA A 207 13.26 93.71 -39.33
C ALA A 207 14.47 92.78 -39.12
N ARG A 208 15.29 93.03 -38.09
CA ARG A 208 16.43 92.16 -37.75
C ARG A 208 15.93 90.87 -37.09
N LEU A 209 16.51 89.73 -37.46
CA LEU A 209 16.19 88.44 -36.85
C LEU A 209 17.06 88.15 -35.61
N PRO A 210 16.53 87.41 -34.62
CA PRO A 210 17.31 86.93 -33.49
C PRO A 210 18.47 86.03 -33.92
N ARG A 211 19.59 86.15 -33.21
CA ARG A 211 20.76 85.29 -33.39
C ARG A 211 20.56 83.99 -32.61
N GLY A 212 20.24 82.91 -33.32
CA GLY A 212 20.09 81.59 -32.71
C GLY A 212 18.87 81.51 -31.77
N LEU A 213 19.07 80.97 -30.57
CA LEU A 213 18.01 80.77 -29.56
C LEU A 213 17.84 81.97 -28.61
N ASP A 214 18.60 83.06 -28.78
CA ASP A 214 18.53 84.23 -27.91
C ASP A 214 17.53 85.28 -28.43
N PRO A 215 16.36 85.44 -27.78
CA PRO A 215 15.31 86.37 -28.20
C PRO A 215 15.63 87.85 -27.94
N HIS A 216 16.65 88.18 -27.15
CA HIS A 216 17.02 89.56 -26.82
C HIS A 216 18.06 90.17 -27.76
N SER A 217 18.55 89.39 -28.72
CA SER A 217 19.62 89.78 -29.65
C SER A 217 19.23 90.86 -30.68
N VAL A 218 17.96 91.31 -30.69
CA VAL A 218 17.45 92.39 -31.56
C VAL A 218 16.89 93.54 -30.71
N PRO A 219 17.34 94.79 -30.89
CA PRO A 219 16.81 95.94 -30.15
C PRO A 219 15.31 96.16 -30.41
N PRO A 220 14.49 96.47 -29.38
CA PRO A 220 13.04 96.62 -29.50
C PRO A 220 12.60 97.65 -30.57
N LYS A 221 13.40 98.71 -30.77
CA LYS A 221 13.15 99.75 -31.76
C LYS A 221 13.08 99.23 -33.21
N ASN A 222 13.68 98.07 -33.50
CA ASN A 222 13.70 97.46 -34.83
C ASN A 222 12.62 96.38 -35.02
N LEU A 223 11.80 96.11 -34.00
CA LEU A 223 10.71 95.12 -34.03
C LEU A 223 9.32 95.76 -34.14
N ALA A 224 9.24 97.09 -34.09
CA ALA A 224 7.99 97.82 -34.28
C ALA A 224 7.60 97.85 -35.78
N PRO A 225 6.31 97.64 -36.12
CA PRO A 225 5.85 97.77 -37.50
C PRO A 225 5.98 99.23 -37.96
N HIS A 226 6.62 99.43 -39.11
CA HIS A 226 6.57 100.67 -39.89
C HIS A 226 5.37 100.66 -40.82
#